data_AF-A0A0F8WQT0-F1
#
_entry.id   AF-A0A0F8WQT0-F1
#
_cell.length_a   1.000
_cell.length_b   1.000
_cell.length_c   1.000
_cell.angle_alpha   90.00
_cell.angle_beta   90.00
_cell.angle_gamma   90.00
#
_symmetry.space_group_name_H-M   'P 1'
#
loop_
_entity.id
_entity.type
_entity.pdbx_description
1 polymer ?
#
loop_
_entity_poly.entity_id
_entity_poly.type
_entity_poly.pdbx_seq_one_letter_code
_entity_poly.pdbx_strand_id
1 'polypeptide(L)' 'MEPGLGRAGRFYELTPKADEFITALRAWAAEREIPEDQIGALLEAAARQKPSGQNPFEVIKSLVEKGFLEEKKDG' A
#
# COMPACT_ATOMS: atom_id res chain seq x y z
N MET A 1 21.97 4.05 -25.87
CA MET A 1 22.15 4.27 -24.43
C MET A 1 20.77 4.47 -23.85
N GLU A 2 20.15 3.40 -23.36
CA GLU A 2 18.85 3.47 -22.71
C GLU A 2 19.07 3.61 -21.19
N PRO A 3 18.43 4.58 -20.52
CA PRO A 3 18.60 4.77 -19.09
C PRO A 3 17.97 3.60 -18.33
N GLY A 4 18.76 3.03 -17.43
CA GLY A 4 18.37 1.91 -16.57
C GLY A 4 17.10 2.22 -15.79
N LEU A 5 16.04 1.49 -16.11
CA LEU A 5 14.88 1.33 -15.24
C LEU A 5 15.37 0.73 -13.92
N GLY A 6 15.35 1.56 -12.89
CA GLY A 6 15.73 1.20 -11.53
C GLY A 6 15.01 -0.06 -11.06
N ARG A 7 15.78 -0.93 -10.39
CA ARG A 7 15.41 -2.24 -9.84
C ARG A 7 14.19 -2.26 -8.88
N ALA A 8 13.49 -1.15 -8.67
CA ALA A 8 12.28 -1.08 -7.84
C ALA A 8 10.98 -1.36 -8.61
N GLY A 9 11.00 -1.39 -9.95
CA GLY A 9 9.78 -1.52 -10.78
C GLY A 9 9.35 -2.94 -11.14
N ARG A 10 9.98 -3.99 -10.60
CA ARG A 10 9.86 -5.37 -11.15
C ARG A 10 9.25 -6.42 -10.21
N PHE A 11 8.36 -6.03 -9.29
CA PHE A 11 7.77 -6.99 -8.34
C PHE A 11 6.25 -7.11 -8.34
N TYR A 12 5.55 -6.44 -9.26
CA TYR A 12 4.15 -6.76 -9.49
C TYR A 12 3.94 -7.00 -10.97
N GLU A 13 3.98 -8.28 -11.37
CA GLU A 13 3.23 -8.74 -12.53
C GLU A 13 1.75 -8.52 -12.16
N LEU A 14 1.26 -7.29 -12.40
CA LEU A 14 -0.07 -6.84 -12.05
C LEU A 14 -1.05 -7.65 -12.89
N THR A 15 -1.57 -8.74 -12.33
CA THR A 15 -2.88 -9.24 -12.76
C THR A 15 -3.85 -8.06 -12.75
N PRO A 16 -4.83 -7.95 -13.67
CA PRO A 16 -5.72 -6.80 -13.74
C PRO A 16 -6.41 -6.47 -12.40
N LYS A 17 -6.65 -7.49 -11.56
CA LYS A 17 -7.17 -7.32 -10.20
C LYS A 17 -6.23 -6.59 -9.23
N ALA A 18 -4.92 -6.76 -9.39
CA ALA A 18 -3.94 -6.07 -8.56
C ALA A 18 -3.81 -4.60 -8.95
N ASP A 19 -3.97 -4.27 -10.24
CA ASP A 19 -3.96 -2.89 -10.74
C ASP A 19 -5.19 -2.10 -10.26
N GLU A 20 -6.38 -2.71 -10.33
CA GLU A 20 -7.62 -2.14 -9.78
C GLU A 20 -7.52 -1.92 -8.27
N PHE A 21 -6.90 -2.86 -7.54
CA PHE A 21 -6.69 -2.75 -6.10
C PHE A 21 -5.75 -1.60 -5.73
N ILE A 22 -4.60 -1.48 -6.41
CA ILE A 22 -3.64 -0.39 -6.17
C ILE A 22 -4.29 0.97 -6.49
N THR A 23 -5.07 1.05 -7.57
CA THR A 23 -5.79 2.26 -7.97
C THR A 23 -6.83 2.66 -6.92
N ALA A 24 -7.65 1.72 -6.46
CA ALA A 24 -8.64 1.98 -5.41
C ALA A 24 -7.98 2.39 -4.09
N LEU A 25 -6.85 1.78 -3.74
CA LEU A 25 -6.09 2.14 -2.55
C LEU A 25 -5.48 3.54 -2.64
N ARG A 26 -4.94 3.92 -3.80
CA ARG A 26 -4.43 5.28 -4.04
C ARG A 26 -5.54 6.32 -3.94
N ALA A 27 -6.71 6.06 -4.53
CA ALA A 27 -7.86 6.96 -4.45
C ALA A 27 -8.32 7.14 -2.99
N TRP A 28 -8.51 6.05 -2.25
CA TRP A 28 -8.88 6.10 -0.84
C TRP A 28 -7.82 6.79 0.03
N ALA A 29 -6.54 6.53 -0.23
CA ALA A 29 -5.44 7.19 0.46
C ALA A 29 -5.44 8.70 0.24
N ALA A 30 -5.71 9.15 -1.00
CA ALA A 30 -5.81 10.57 -1.33
C ALA A 30 -6.99 11.25 -0.61
N GLU A 31 -8.16 10.59 -0.52
CA GLU A 31 -9.31 11.11 0.24
C GLU A 31 -9.03 11.26 1.75
N ARG A 32 -8.10 10.45 2.27
CA ARG A 32 -7.68 10.42 3.67
C ARG A 32 -6.42 11.24 3.94
N GLU A 33 -5.92 11.98 2.95
CA GLU A 33 -4.66 12.74 3.01
C GLU A 33 -3.45 11.88 3.41
N ILE A 34 -3.49 10.59 3.07
CA ILE A 34 -2.41 9.64 3.33
C ILE A 34 -1.33 9.82 2.26
N PRO A 35 -0.06 10.04 2.64
CA PRO A 35 1.03 10.18 1.68
C PRO A 35 1.22 8.92 0.84
N GLU A 36 1.55 9.08 -0.44
CA GLU A 36 1.82 7.94 -1.33
C GLU A 36 2.98 7.05 -0.83
N ASP A 37 3.98 7.65 -0.18
CA ASP A 37 5.08 6.93 0.48
C ASP A 37 4.58 5.95 1.56
N GLN A 38 3.47 6.27 2.23
CA GLN A 38 2.90 5.40 3.26
C GLN A 38 2.03 4.28 2.68
N ILE A 39 1.58 4.38 1.42
CA ILE A 39 0.81 3.31 0.76
C ILE A 39 1.65 2.04 0.64
N GLY A 40 2.92 2.15 0.30
CA GLY A 40 3.85 1.02 0.27
C GLY A 40 4.01 0.38 1.65
N ALA A 41 4.16 1.19 2.70
CA ALA A 41 4.26 0.71 4.08
C ALA A 41 2.98 0.01 4.55
N LEU A 42 1.81 0.52 4.18
CA LEU A 42 0.50 -0.10 4.48
C LEU A 42 0.33 -1.44 3.78
N LEU A 43 0.73 -1.53 2.51
CA LEU A 43 0.72 -2.78 1.75
C LEU A 43 1.65 -3.82 2.37
N GLU A 44 2.87 -3.42 2.73
CA GLU A 44 3.82 -4.28 3.42
C GLU A 44 3.29 -4.74 4.79
N ALA A 45 2.73 -3.83 5.58
CA ALA A 45 2.18 -4.15 6.89
C ALA A 45 0.98 -5.10 6.80
N ALA A 46 0.10 -4.90 5.81
CA ALA A 46 -1.01 -5.81 5.53
C ALA A 46 -0.52 -7.19 5.07
N ALA A 47 0.50 -7.24 4.21
CA ALA A 47 1.12 -8.48 3.77
C ALA A 47 1.81 -9.24 4.93
N ARG A 48 2.48 -8.53 5.85
CA ARG A 48 3.13 -9.10 7.04
C ARG A 48 2.15 -9.68 8.05
N GLN A 49 0.97 -9.08 8.20
CA GLN A 49 -0.09 -9.64 9.07
C GLN A 49 -0.65 -10.97 8.55
N LYS A 50 -0.33 -11.34 7.30
CA LYS A 50 -0.64 -12.63 6.66
C LYS A 50 -2.03 -13.20 7.02
N PRO A 51 -3.13 -12.44 6.88
CA PRO A 51 -4.43 -12.98 7.26
C PRO A 51 -4.98 -13.84 6.10
N SER A 52 -4.93 -15.16 6.27
CA SER A 52 -5.55 -16.10 5.32
C SER A 52 -7.04 -15.79 5.16
N GLY A 53 -7.45 -15.46 3.93
CA GLY A 53 -8.86 -15.24 3.56
C GLY A 53 -9.40 -13.83 3.83
N GLN A 54 -8.59 -12.92 4.37
CA GLN A 54 -9.02 -11.55 4.66
C GLN A 54 -8.59 -10.60 3.54
N ASN A 55 -9.48 -9.67 3.16
CA ASN A 55 -9.20 -8.74 2.08
C ASN A 55 -8.10 -7.74 2.52
N PRO A 56 -6.98 -7.61 1.78
CA PRO A 56 -5.92 -6.68 2.12
C PRO A 56 -6.40 -5.23 2.26
N PHE A 57 -7.44 -4.81 1.54
CA PHE A 57 -8.02 -3.47 1.68
C PHE A 57 -8.57 -3.20 3.08
N GLU A 58 -9.28 -4.18 3.65
CA GLU A 58 -9.89 -4.07 4.98
C GLU A 58 -8.82 -4.07 6.08
N VAL A 59 -7.75 -4.85 5.88
CA VAL A 59 -6.60 -4.85 6.78
C VAL A 59 -5.90 -3.49 6.77
N ILE A 60 -5.72 -2.89 5.59
CA ILE A 60 -5.11 -1.57 5.44
C ILE A 60 -5.98 -0.49 6.07
N LYS A 61 -7.29 -0.50 5.86
CA LYS A 61 -8.22 0.39 6.57
C LYS A 61 -8.06 0.27 8.08
N SER A 62 -8.08 -0.95 8.60
CA SER A 62 -7.95 -1.19 10.04
C SER A 62 -6.61 -0.68 10.59
N LEU A 63 -5.51 -0.82 9.85
CA LEU A 63 -4.21 -0.27 10.23
C LEU A 63 -4.27 1.26 10.33
N VAL A 64 -4.85 1.92 9.35
CA VAL A 64 -4.99 3.37 9.33
C VAL A 64 -5.92 3.87 10.45
N GLU A 65 -7.04 3.19 10.69
CA GLU A 65 -7.96 3.53 11.80
C GLU A 65 -7.34 3.31 13.19
N LYS A 66 -6.43 2.35 13.31
CA LYS A 66 -5.66 2.12 14.54
C LYS A 66 -4.53 3.13 14.76
N GLY A 67 -4.36 4.11 13.87
CA GLY A 67 -3.32 5.13 13.99
C GLY A 67 -1.92 4.67 13.57
N PHE A 68 -1.80 3.61 12.74
CA PHE A 68 -0.49 3.14 12.24
C PHE A 68 0.33 4.24 11.54
N LEU A 69 -0.35 5.25 10.99
CA LEU A 69 0.28 6.40 10.32
C LEU A 69 0.70 7.51 11.29
N GLU A 70 0.17 7.53 12.51
CA GLU A 70 0.47 8.55 13.54
C GLU A 70 1.82 8.28 14.23
N GLU A 71 2.24 7.02 14.35
CA GLU A 71 3.54 6.66 14.95
C GLU A 71 4.77 7.11 14.12
N LYS A 72 4.61 7.55 12.87
CA LYS A 72 5.71 8.07 12.04
C LYS A 72 5.85 9.61 12.07
N LYS A 73 5.02 10.34 12.82
CA LYS A 73 5.12 11.81 12.96
C LYS A 73 5.95 12.27 14.16
N ASP A 74 6.49 11.36 14.98
CA ASP A 74 7.36 11.69 16.11
C ASP A 74 8.70 10.95 15.96
N GLY A 75 9.71 11.63 15.42
CA GLY A 75 11.05 11.11 15.16
C GLY A 75 11.99 12.18 14.65
#